data_AF-A0A1G7GV07-F1
#
_entry.id   AF-A0A1G7GV07-F1
#
_cell.length_a   1.000
_cell.length_b   1.000
_cell.length_c   1.000
_cell.angle_alpha   90.00
_cell.angle_beta   90.00
_cell.angle_gamma   90.00
#
_symmetry.space_group_name_H-M   'P 1'
#
loop_
_entity.id
_entity.type
_entity.pdbx_description
1 polymer ?
#
loop_
_entity_poly.entity_id
_entity_poly.type
_entity_poly.pdbx_seq_one_letter_code
_entity_poly.pdbx_strand_id
1 'polypeptide(L)'
;MKAPLALMALSLTLAGCGLKPLYAGGGSGAVANALTQVEVAPIEGKAGWLVGNALRDRLVGGGGDGSGGARYRLDVRLDDQIRGLGVRADDSVTRERRTLRARYQLIDTGNNAVLLDASAGSDAGIDVVQSEYATIAAENTALERLSEIVADQIVARLATYARTQPTAP
;
A
#
# COMPACT_ATOMS: atom_id res chain seq x y z
N MET A 1 47.74 18.43 -25.87
CA MET A 1 47.21 17.05 -25.66
C MET A 1 46.54 16.89 -24.28
N LYS A 2 45.58 17.76 -23.91
CA LYS A 2 44.87 17.68 -22.60
C LYS A 2 43.33 17.62 -22.74
N ALA A 3 42.81 17.84 -23.95
CA ALA A 3 41.38 17.83 -24.25
C ALA A 3 40.68 16.46 -24.15
N PRO A 4 41.30 15.29 -24.46
CA PRO A 4 40.55 14.03 -24.46
C PRO A 4 40.25 13.51 -23.05
N LEU A 5 41.01 13.95 -22.02
CA LEU A 5 40.79 13.51 -20.64
C LEU A 5 39.54 14.16 -20.00
N ALA A 6 39.23 15.41 -20.37
CA ALA A 6 38.09 16.15 -19.81
C ALA A 6 36.75 15.59 -20.28
N LEU A 7 36.69 15.03 -21.50
CA LEU A 7 35.47 14.46 -22.07
C LEU A 7 35.10 13.11 -21.43
N MET A 8 36.09 12.36 -20.94
CA MET A 8 35.89 11.04 -20.32
C MET A 8 35.56 11.13 -18.82
N ALA A 9 35.89 12.24 -18.17
CA ALA A 9 35.46 12.52 -16.79
C ALA A 9 33.98 12.93 -16.71
N LEU A 10 33.46 13.58 -17.75
CA LEU A 10 32.06 14.04 -17.80
C LEU A 10 31.05 12.92 -18.14
N SER A 11 31.51 11.81 -18.74
CA SER A 11 30.65 10.66 -19.03
C SER A 11 30.38 9.77 -17.79
N LEU A 12 31.25 9.80 -16.77
CA LEU A 12 31.01 9.08 -15.51
C LEU A 12 29.94 9.75 -14.62
N THR A 13 29.74 11.06 -14.75
CA THR A 13 28.64 11.76 -14.05
C THR A 13 27.27 11.49 -14.67
N LEU A 14 27.22 10.84 -15.84
CA LEU A 14 25.99 10.42 -16.53
C LEU A 14 25.58 8.97 -16.21
N ALA A 15 26.35 8.25 -15.38
CA ALA A 15 26.03 6.88 -14.97
C ALA A 15 24.87 6.84 -13.94
N GLY A 16 23.69 7.32 -14.34
CA GLY A 16 22.36 6.96 -13.86
C GLY A 16 22.02 7.29 -12.40
N CYS A 17 20.72 7.42 -12.11
CA CYS A 17 20.20 7.74 -10.77
C CYS A 17 20.44 6.66 -9.69
N GLY A 18 21.39 5.73 -9.85
CA GLY A 18 21.74 4.71 -8.85
C GLY A 18 20.56 3.83 -8.40
N LEU A 19 19.50 3.76 -9.22
CA LEU A 19 18.26 3.05 -8.90
C LEU A 19 18.54 1.54 -8.86
N LYS A 20 18.35 0.94 -7.68
CA LYS A 20 18.47 -0.50 -7.47
C LYS A 20 17.06 -1.10 -7.40
N PRO A 21 16.74 -2.14 -8.18
CA PRO A 21 15.42 -2.75 -8.14
C PRO A 21 15.14 -3.31 -6.75
N LEU A 22 13.98 -2.98 -6.17
CA LEU A 22 13.58 -3.43 -4.83
C LEU A 22 13.41 -4.96 -4.77
N TYR A 23 12.91 -5.54 -5.86
CA TYR A 23 12.69 -6.96 -6.05
C TYR A 23 13.81 -7.60 -6.90
N ALA A 24 15.06 -7.12 -6.76
CA ALA A 24 16.23 -7.75 -7.38
C ALA A 24 16.36 -9.19 -6.85
N GLY A 25 15.92 -10.17 -7.64
CA GLY A 25 15.77 -11.57 -7.21
C GLY A 25 14.39 -12.17 -7.48
N GLY A 26 13.42 -11.37 -7.95
CA GLY A 26 12.07 -11.86 -8.26
C GLY A 26 11.39 -12.49 -7.04
N GLY A 27 10.60 -13.54 -7.27
CA GLY A 27 9.87 -14.24 -6.20
C GLY A 27 10.74 -14.93 -5.15
N SER A 28 12.04 -15.12 -5.41
CA SER A 28 13.00 -15.71 -4.46
C SER A 28 13.93 -14.67 -3.80
N GLY A 29 13.73 -13.39 -4.08
CA GLY A 29 14.51 -12.31 -3.46
C GLY A 29 14.26 -12.20 -1.95
N ALA A 30 15.23 -11.70 -1.19
CA ALA A 30 15.12 -11.54 0.27
C ALA A 30 13.88 -10.75 0.70
N VAL A 31 13.50 -9.72 -0.07
CA VAL A 31 12.30 -8.91 0.19
C VAL A 31 11.02 -9.73 -0.06
N ALA A 32 10.96 -10.52 -1.13
CA ALA A 32 9.81 -11.37 -1.43
C ALA A 32 9.58 -12.42 -0.33
N ASN A 33 10.65 -13.08 0.12
CA ASN A 33 10.60 -14.05 1.22
C ASN A 33 10.27 -13.44 2.58
N ALA A 34 10.60 -12.17 2.81
CA ALA A 34 10.22 -11.47 4.04
C ALA A 34 8.73 -11.12 4.05
N LEU A 35 8.17 -10.77 2.88
CA LEU A 35 6.75 -10.41 2.75
C LEU A 35 5.82 -11.62 2.89
N THR A 36 6.25 -12.83 2.49
CA THR A 36 5.45 -14.05 2.68
C THR A 36 5.32 -14.47 4.15
N GLN A 37 6.15 -13.93 5.04
CA GLN A 37 6.08 -14.18 6.49
C GLN A 37 5.15 -13.21 7.23
N VAL A 38 4.44 -12.34 6.51
CA VAL A 38 3.51 -11.36 7.08
C VAL A 38 2.09 -11.88 7.00
N GLU A 39 1.46 -12.09 8.16
CA GLU A 39 0.05 -12.45 8.27
C GLU A 39 -0.81 -11.19 8.49
N VAL A 40 -1.88 -11.05 7.73
CA VAL A 40 -2.82 -9.92 7.85
C VAL A 40 -3.93 -10.27 8.83
N ALA A 41 -3.98 -9.57 9.96
CA ALA A 41 -5.05 -9.72 10.94
C ALA A 41 -6.42 -9.40 10.32
N PRO A 42 -7.53 -10.00 10.81
CA PRO A 42 -8.87 -9.66 10.36
C PRO A 42 -9.16 -8.16 10.53
N ILE A 43 -9.75 -7.55 9.50
CA ILE A 43 -10.16 -6.14 9.50
C ILE A 43 -11.67 -6.12 9.29
N GLU A 44 -12.39 -5.42 10.15
CA GLU A 44 -13.86 -5.40 10.12
C GLU A 44 -14.44 -4.54 8.99
N GLY A 45 -15.65 -4.88 8.57
CA GLY A 45 -16.43 -4.14 7.58
C GLY A 45 -16.03 -4.41 6.11
N LYS A 46 -16.81 -3.85 5.19
CA LYS A 46 -16.59 -4.03 3.74
C LYS A 46 -15.22 -3.52 3.30
N ALA A 47 -14.82 -2.33 3.77
CA ALA A 47 -13.50 -1.77 3.51
C ALA A 47 -12.38 -2.69 4.05
N GLY A 48 -12.58 -3.26 5.24
CA GLY A 48 -11.65 -4.21 5.85
C GLY A 48 -11.48 -5.48 5.04
N TRP A 49 -12.57 -6.03 4.52
CA TRP A 49 -12.52 -7.18 3.63
C TRP A 49 -11.79 -6.87 2.31
N LEU A 50 -12.10 -5.74 1.66
CA LEU A 50 -11.45 -5.32 0.41
C LEU A 50 -9.95 -5.09 0.59
N VAL A 51 -9.55 -4.30 1.58
CA VAL A 51 -8.14 -4.03 1.88
C VAL A 51 -7.43 -5.31 2.33
N GLY A 52 -8.07 -6.11 3.19
CA GLY A 52 -7.49 -7.37 3.66
C GLY A 52 -7.26 -8.37 2.53
N ASN A 53 -8.19 -8.48 1.58
CA ASN A 53 -8.02 -9.31 0.39
C ASN A 53 -6.90 -8.77 -0.50
N ALA A 54 -6.92 -7.47 -0.81
CA ALA A 54 -5.90 -6.81 -1.63
C ALA A 54 -4.48 -6.94 -1.03
N LEU A 55 -4.35 -6.90 0.30
CA LEU A 55 -3.10 -7.14 1.02
C LEU A 55 -2.67 -8.60 0.90
N ARG A 56 -3.57 -9.55 1.15
CA ARG A 56 -3.27 -10.99 1.02
C ARG A 56 -2.82 -11.33 -0.40
N ASP A 57 -3.53 -10.89 -1.42
CA ASP A 57 -3.16 -11.14 -2.83
C ASP A 57 -1.73 -10.67 -3.15
N ARG A 58 -1.29 -9.55 -2.57
CA ARG A 58 0.06 -8.98 -2.78
C ARG A 58 1.14 -9.67 -1.93
N LEU A 59 0.80 -10.12 -0.73
CA LEU A 59 1.73 -10.79 0.19
C LEU A 59 1.88 -12.29 -0.13
N VAL A 60 0.88 -12.91 -0.77
CA VAL A 60 0.80 -14.36 -1.08
C VAL A 60 1.57 -14.78 -2.34
N GLY A 61 2.30 -13.86 -3.00
CA GLY A 61 3.19 -14.16 -4.13
C GLY A 61 4.31 -15.21 -3.89
N GLY A 62 4.34 -15.90 -2.74
CA GLY A 62 5.23 -17.03 -2.46
C GLY A 62 4.77 -18.05 -1.40
N GLY A 63 3.47 -18.18 -1.09
CA GLY A 63 3.02 -19.26 -0.18
C GLY A 63 1.57 -19.13 0.28
N GLY A 64 0.73 -20.06 -0.15
CA GLY A 64 -0.68 -20.12 0.20
C GLY A 64 -0.94 -20.34 1.69
N ASP A 65 -2.17 -19.98 2.08
CA ASP A 65 -2.93 -20.48 3.22
C ASP A 65 -2.11 -20.95 4.43
N GLY A 66 -1.59 -20.00 5.21
CA GLY A 66 -1.42 -20.14 6.66
C GLY A 66 -0.55 -21.28 7.19
N SER A 67 0.28 -21.95 6.38
CA SER A 67 0.91 -23.22 6.78
C SER A 67 2.42 -23.16 7.08
N GLY A 68 3.02 -21.97 7.06
CA GLY A 68 4.41 -21.76 7.51
C GLY A 68 4.46 -20.58 8.46
N GLY A 69 4.66 -20.85 9.76
CA GLY A 69 4.51 -19.89 10.87
C GLY A 69 4.88 -18.45 10.52
N ALA A 70 3.87 -17.60 10.38
CA ALA A 70 4.06 -16.19 10.11
C ALA A 70 4.83 -15.55 11.28
N ARG A 71 6.04 -15.05 10.98
CA ARG A 71 6.89 -14.37 11.96
C ARG A 71 6.36 -12.97 12.28
N TYR A 72 5.62 -12.37 11.36
CA TYR A 72 5.10 -11.02 11.51
C TYR A 72 3.59 -10.99 11.37
N ARG A 73 2.93 -10.22 12.24
CA ARG A 73 1.51 -9.90 12.16
C ARG A 73 1.32 -8.45 11.75
N LEU A 74 0.49 -8.21 10.76
CA LEU A 74 0.09 -6.88 10.30
C LEU A 74 -1.30 -6.56 10.87
N ASP A 75 -1.33 -5.64 11.83
CA ASP A 75 -2.56 -5.12 12.41
C ASP A 75 -2.93 -3.82 11.69
N VAL A 76 -4.13 -3.76 11.10
CA VAL A 76 -4.60 -2.60 10.31
C VAL A 76 -5.90 -2.07 10.89
N ARG A 77 -5.97 -0.76 11.12
CA ARG A 77 -7.18 -0.03 11.48
C ARG A 77 -7.54 0.94 10.38
N LEU A 78 -8.76 0.80 9.87
CA LEU A 78 -9.28 1.63 8.77
C LEU A 78 -10.22 2.71 9.31
N ASP A 79 -10.15 3.88 8.68
CA ASP A 79 -11.11 4.97 8.79
C ASP A 79 -11.58 5.34 7.38
N ASP A 80 -12.85 5.10 7.10
CA ASP A 80 -13.49 5.35 5.81
C ASP A 80 -14.58 6.41 5.99
N GLN A 81 -14.44 7.50 5.25
CA GLN A 81 -15.25 8.70 5.42
C GLN A 81 -15.72 9.22 4.07
N ILE A 82 -17.03 9.43 3.92
CA ILE A 82 -17.61 10.12 2.76
C ILE A 82 -18.08 11.50 3.22
N ARG A 83 -17.70 12.55 2.48
CA ARG A 83 -18.09 13.93 2.75
C ARG A 83 -18.57 14.62 1.48
N GLY A 84 -19.72 15.28 1.54
CA GLY A 84 -20.17 16.21 0.50
C GLY A 84 -19.26 17.45 0.42
N LEU A 85 -18.82 17.80 -0.79
CA LEU A 85 -17.93 18.95 -1.06
C LEU A 85 -18.52 20.00 -2.00
N GLY A 86 -19.56 19.68 -2.77
CA GLY A 86 -20.22 20.64 -3.65
C GLY A 86 -21.66 20.84 -3.22
N VAL A 87 -21.98 21.95 -2.56
CA VAL A 87 -23.37 22.30 -2.18
C VAL A 87 -23.84 23.38 -3.15
N ARG A 88 -24.90 23.10 -3.91
CA ARG A 88 -25.52 24.09 -4.80
C ARG A 88 -26.36 25.08 -3.96
N ALA A 89 -26.73 26.21 -4.54
CA ALA A 89 -27.54 27.24 -3.87
C ALA A 89 -28.92 26.73 -3.37
N ASP A 90 -29.35 25.57 -3.84
CA ASP A 90 -30.56 24.85 -3.42
C ASP A 90 -30.28 23.75 -2.36
N ASP A 91 -29.08 23.76 -1.75
CA ASP A 91 -28.59 22.80 -0.76
C ASP A 91 -28.36 21.37 -1.28
N SER A 92 -28.40 21.16 -2.61
CA SER A 92 -28.11 19.85 -3.21
C SER A 92 -26.60 19.56 -3.31
N VAL A 93 -26.18 18.36 -2.88
CA VAL A 93 -24.79 17.90 -3.01
C VAL A 93 -24.53 17.44 -4.45
N THR A 94 -23.58 18.08 -5.13
CA THR A 94 -23.19 17.76 -6.51
C THR A 94 -21.93 16.92 -6.60
N ARG A 95 -21.14 16.88 -5.52
CA ARG A 95 -19.88 16.15 -5.48
C ARG A 95 -19.55 15.72 -4.06
N GLU A 96 -19.12 14.49 -3.93
CA GLU A 96 -18.64 13.90 -2.69
C GLU A 96 -17.16 13.56 -2.80
N ARG A 97 -16.51 13.43 -1.65
CA ARG A 97 -15.17 12.88 -1.53
C ARG A 97 -15.20 11.76 -0.50
N ARG A 98 -14.83 10.57 -0.95
CA ARG A 98 -14.53 9.43 -0.08
C ARG A 98 -13.05 9.45 0.27
N THR A 99 -12.71 9.32 1.54
CA THR A 99 -11.35 9.25 2.04
C THR A 99 -11.19 7.95 2.81
N LEU A 100 -10.21 7.13 2.42
CA LEU A 100 -9.84 5.91 3.12
C LEU A 100 -8.47 6.12 3.75
N ARG A 101 -8.39 6.03 5.07
CA ARG A 101 -7.15 6.07 5.84
C ARG A 101 -6.94 4.72 6.52
N ALA A 102 -5.70 4.26 6.53
CA ALA A 102 -5.28 3.04 7.19
C ALA A 102 -4.10 3.37 8.10
N ARG A 103 -4.27 3.15 9.40
CA ARG A 103 -3.14 3.09 10.34
C ARG A 103 -2.79 1.63 10.55
N TYR A 104 -1.53 1.28 10.41
CA TYR A 104 -1.09 -0.11 10.47
C TYR A 104 0.17 -0.27 11.28
N GLN A 105 0.28 -1.43 11.91
CA GLN A 105 1.42 -1.83 12.72
C GLN A 105 1.91 -3.21 12.29
N LEU A 106 3.23 -3.32 12.07
CA LEU A 106 3.90 -4.61 11.88
C LEU A 106 4.44 -5.07 13.23
N ILE A 107 4.05 -6.26 13.68
CA ILE A 107 4.38 -6.81 14.99
C ILE A 107 5.13 -8.13 14.79
N ASP A 108 6.23 -8.35 15.50
CA ASP A 108 6.91 -9.64 15.53
C ASP A 108 6.16 -10.60 16.49
N THR A 109 5.74 -11.76 16.01
CA THR A 109 4.95 -12.73 16.79
C THR A 109 5.76 -13.42 17.89
N GLY A 110 7.09 -13.40 17.84
CA GLY A 110 7.96 -14.03 18.83
C GLY A 110 8.14 -13.21 20.12
N ASN A 111 8.20 -11.88 20.00
CA ASN A 111 8.44 -10.98 21.15
C ASN A 111 7.34 -9.90 21.32
N ASN A 112 6.35 -9.88 20.43
CA ASN A 112 5.24 -8.92 20.40
C ASN A 112 5.71 -7.45 20.28
N ALA A 113 6.90 -7.21 19.72
CA ALA A 113 7.44 -5.87 19.49
C ALA A 113 6.83 -5.25 18.23
N VAL A 114 6.48 -3.96 18.31
CA VAL A 114 6.05 -3.17 17.16
C VAL A 114 7.29 -2.75 16.36
N LEU A 115 7.44 -3.31 15.18
CA LEU A 115 8.55 -3.07 14.26
C LEU A 115 8.32 -1.83 13.40
N LEU A 116 7.07 -1.59 13.00
CA LEU A 116 6.67 -0.47 12.16
C LEU A 116 5.30 0.04 12.62
N ASP A 117 5.14 1.35 12.78
CA ASP A 117 3.85 2.03 12.89
C ASP A 117 3.83 3.13 11.83
N ALA A 118 2.85 3.06 10.92
CA ALA A 118 2.72 4.01 9.84
C ALA A 118 1.26 4.16 9.40
N SER A 119 1.03 5.17 8.56
CA SER A 119 -0.27 5.43 7.97
C SER A 119 -0.19 5.43 6.44
N ALA A 120 -1.19 4.86 5.80
CA ALA A 120 -1.45 4.93 4.37
C ALA A 120 -2.85 5.52 4.15
N GLY A 121 -3.11 6.06 2.98
CA GLY A 121 -4.42 6.60 2.69
C GLY A 121 -4.51 7.33 1.38
N SER A 122 -5.72 7.36 0.85
CA SER A 122 -6.05 8.02 -0.41
C SER A 122 -7.47 8.55 -0.35
N ASP A 123 -7.80 9.44 -1.27
CA ASP A 123 -9.15 9.96 -1.45
C ASP A 123 -9.59 9.87 -2.92
N ALA A 124 -10.91 9.83 -3.11
CA ALA A 124 -11.56 9.74 -4.40
C ALA A 124 -12.77 10.68 -4.43
N GLY A 125 -12.88 11.48 -5.49
CA GLY A 125 -14.05 12.29 -5.77
C GLY A 125 -15.14 11.46 -6.47
N ILE A 126 -16.39 11.67 -6.09
CA ILE A 126 -17.57 11.00 -6.62
C ILE A 126 -18.54 12.09 -7.07
N ASP A 127 -19.05 11.98 -8.30
CA ASP A 127 -20.05 12.91 -8.81
C ASP A 127 -21.45 12.39 -8.48
N VAL A 128 -22.25 13.23 -7.82
CA VAL A 128 -23.62 12.88 -7.43
C VAL A 128 -24.55 13.20 -8.58
N VAL A 129 -25.23 12.17 -9.09
CA VAL A 129 -26.14 12.28 -10.24
C VAL A 129 -27.59 12.01 -9.81
N GLN A 130 -28.54 12.32 -10.68
CA GLN A 130 -29.98 12.16 -10.39
C GLN A 130 -30.38 10.71 -10.04
N SER A 131 -29.64 9.72 -10.54
CA SER A 131 -29.86 8.32 -10.19
C SER A 131 -29.11 7.98 -8.90
N GLU A 132 -29.86 7.69 -7.84
CA GLU A 132 -29.32 7.25 -6.55
C GLU A 132 -28.50 5.96 -6.69
N TYR A 133 -28.99 5.00 -7.48
CA TYR A 133 -28.24 3.76 -7.76
C TYR A 133 -26.88 4.05 -8.40
N ALA A 134 -26.82 4.98 -9.35
CA ALA A 134 -25.56 5.33 -10.01
C ALA A 134 -24.54 5.94 -9.03
N THR A 135 -25.03 6.74 -8.06
CA THR A 135 -24.20 7.31 -7.00
C THR A 135 -23.66 6.22 -6.07
N ILE A 136 -24.52 5.31 -5.59
CA ILE A 136 -24.10 4.18 -4.74
C ILE A 136 -23.12 3.26 -5.47
N ALA A 137 -23.34 3.00 -6.76
CA ALA A 137 -22.41 2.22 -7.58
C ALA A 137 -21.04 2.92 -7.67
N ALA A 138 -21.02 4.23 -7.91
CA ALA A 138 -19.80 5.01 -7.94
C ALA A 138 -19.05 5.04 -6.60
N GLU A 139 -19.78 5.14 -5.47
CA GLU A 139 -19.20 5.02 -4.12
C GLU A 139 -18.52 3.67 -3.89
N ASN A 140 -19.14 2.58 -4.33
CA ASN A 140 -18.59 1.24 -4.21
C ASN A 140 -17.33 1.05 -5.06
N THR A 141 -17.36 1.49 -6.32
CA THR A 141 -16.18 1.49 -7.20
C THR A 141 -15.05 2.36 -6.62
N ALA A 142 -15.39 3.50 -6.01
CA ALA A 142 -14.40 4.33 -5.32
C ALA A 142 -13.77 3.59 -4.15
N LEU A 143 -14.54 2.86 -3.33
CA LEU A 143 -14.00 2.08 -2.23
C LEU A 143 -13.08 0.96 -2.70
N GLU A 144 -13.48 0.21 -3.73
CA GLU A 144 -12.67 -0.86 -4.33
C GLU A 144 -11.32 -0.31 -4.79
N ARG A 145 -11.34 0.79 -5.56
CA ARG A 145 -10.12 1.45 -6.04
C ARG A 145 -9.25 1.99 -4.90
N LEU A 146 -9.85 2.62 -3.88
CA LEU A 146 -9.12 3.12 -2.72
C LEU A 146 -8.47 1.98 -1.93
N SER A 147 -9.14 0.84 -1.83
CA SER A 147 -8.62 -0.34 -1.13
C SER A 147 -7.35 -0.87 -1.80
N GLU A 148 -7.35 -0.96 -3.14
CA GLU A 148 -6.17 -1.34 -3.93
C GLU A 148 -5.00 -0.37 -3.70
N ILE A 149 -5.25 0.94 -3.80
CA ILE A 149 -4.21 1.98 -3.63
C ILE A 149 -3.60 1.92 -2.22
N VAL A 150 -4.44 1.77 -1.19
CA VAL A 150 -3.98 1.69 0.20
C VAL A 150 -3.16 0.41 0.42
N ALA A 151 -3.59 -0.73 -0.14
CA ALA A 151 -2.83 -1.97 -0.07
C ALA A 151 -1.45 -1.85 -0.74
N ASP A 152 -1.39 -1.23 -1.94
CA ASP A 152 -0.12 -0.96 -2.63
C ASP A 152 0.83 -0.10 -1.80
N GLN A 153 0.32 0.98 -1.18
CA GLN A 153 1.12 1.84 -0.31
C GLN A 153 1.70 1.09 0.90
N ILE A 154 0.89 0.25 1.54
CA ILE A 154 1.31 -0.57 2.69
C ILE A 154 2.40 -1.56 2.26
N VAL A 155 2.16 -2.33 1.19
CA VAL A 155 3.12 -3.34 0.71
C VAL A 155 4.43 -2.70 0.26
N ALA A 156 4.38 -1.57 -0.44
CA ALA A 156 5.58 -0.83 -0.83
C ALA A 156 6.39 -0.37 0.39
N ARG A 157 5.71 0.07 1.47
CA ARG A 157 6.37 0.46 2.71
C ARG A 157 6.99 -0.73 3.43
N LEU A 158 6.28 -1.86 3.51
CA LEU A 158 6.79 -3.11 4.09
C LEU A 158 8.00 -3.64 3.31
N ALA A 159 7.93 -3.64 1.98
CA ALA A 159 9.02 -4.07 1.11
C ALA A 159 10.27 -3.20 1.30
N THR A 160 10.09 -1.88 1.43
CA THR A 160 11.18 -0.95 1.72
C THR A 160 11.79 -1.21 3.10
N TYR A 161 10.94 -1.47 4.10
CA TYR A 161 11.38 -1.79 5.46
C TYR A 161 12.18 -3.10 5.50
N ALA A 162 11.67 -4.16 4.87
CA ALA A 162 12.34 -5.46 4.74
C ALA A 162 13.71 -5.36 4.05
N ARG A 163 13.86 -4.45 3.07
CA ARG A 163 15.16 -4.19 2.45
C ARG A 163 16.15 -3.53 3.42
N THR A 164 15.69 -2.62 4.28
CA THR A 164 16.54 -1.89 5.22
C THR A 164 16.92 -2.68 6.46
N GLN A 165 16.11 -3.67 6.82
CA GLN A 165 16.39 -4.60 7.90
C GLN A 165 16.85 -5.94 7.30
N PRO A 166 18.16 -6.14 7.08
CA PRO A 166 18.65 -7.47 6.80
C PRO A 166 18.24 -8.33 8.01
N THR A 167 17.45 -9.38 7.75
CA THR A 167 17.09 -10.42 8.71
C THR A 167 18.28 -10.70 9.61
N ALA A 168 18.17 -10.38 10.91
CA ALA A 168 19.16 -10.79 11.89
C ALA A 168 19.31 -12.32 11.81
N PRO A 169 20.56 -12.83 11.86
CA PRO A 169 20.89 -14.23 11.59
C PRO A 169 20.21 -15.20 12.55
#